data_AF-A0AAV5L6G3-F1
#
_entry.id   AF-A0AAV5L6G3-F1
#
_cell.length_a   1.000
_cell.length_b   1.000
_cell.length_c   1.000
_cell.angle_alpha   90.00
_cell.angle_beta   90.00
_cell.angle_gamma   90.00
#
_symmetry.space_group_name_H-M   'P 1'
#
loop_
_entity.id
_entity.type
_entity.pdbx_description
1 polymer ?
#
loop_
_entity_poly.entity_id
_entity_poly.type
_entity_poly.pdbx_seq_one_letter_code
_entity_poly.pdbx_strand_id
1 'polypeptide(L)'
;MHSRNHWGGSFEMAEREAPVVAEDEWDKAALQPHEQHHYVDETQQSWLLGPPETKKKKYVDLGCIVCSQKAFKWTLWSIAIAFVVIALPTIIAKTLPKHKSKPPSPDNHTLALHKALLFFNAQKSETLFAFARDPGRRRRYSVGNSFIEPYYNSSGYYDEYMWGAAWLYYATGNNTYISLATNPGIPKNSKAFYMFLGQRVLSWDNKLPAAMLLLTRYRIFLNPGYPYEDMLSMYHNVTILNMCSYLHEFNVFNWTRGGMIELQYQQPQQPLQYVANTAFLASLFADYLNATGIPGINCGPDYIPLNVLRSFATSQMDYILGKNPMKMSYVVGYGSQFPRHVHHRGASIPHDGKKYSCTGGYKWRDTPNPNPNNITGAMVGGPDRFDQFKDVRSNYNYTEPTLAGNAGLVAALASVTTTGGVGIDKNTIFSAVPPLFPPSPPPPAPWKP
;
A
#
# COMPACT_ATOMS: atom_id res chain seq x y z
N MET A 1 12.43 42.40 18.25
CA MET A 1 11.25 41.70 17.69
C MET A 1 11.74 40.74 16.63
N HIS A 2 11.35 39.46 16.66
CA HIS A 2 11.77 38.48 15.65
C HIS A 2 10.57 37.80 14.99
N SER A 3 10.71 37.49 13.70
CA SER A 3 9.64 36.94 12.86
C SER A 3 9.35 35.48 13.22
N ARG A 4 8.16 35.22 13.76
CA ARG A 4 7.61 33.86 13.90
C ARG A 4 7.50 33.19 12.52
N ASN A 5 8.28 32.15 12.27
CA ASN A 5 8.10 31.27 11.12
C ASN A 5 6.83 30.43 11.34
N HIS A 6 5.68 30.90 10.85
CA HIS A 6 4.36 30.24 11.01
C HIS A 6 4.17 29.02 10.09
N TRP A 7 5.24 28.27 9.79
CA TRP A 7 5.21 27.24 8.74
C TRP A 7 6.18 26.10 9.06
N GLY A 8 5.65 24.91 9.28
CA GLY A 8 6.43 23.68 9.17
C GLY A 8 6.85 23.45 7.72
N GLY A 9 8.02 22.86 7.53
CA GLY A 9 8.55 22.48 6.22
C GLY A 9 9.70 21.49 6.38
N SER A 10 9.73 20.46 5.53
CA SER A 10 10.82 19.48 5.55
C SER A 10 12.14 20.09 5.06
N PHE A 11 13.26 19.59 5.57
CA PHE A 11 14.60 20.03 5.20
C PHE A 11 15.19 19.07 4.17
N GLU A 12 14.91 19.31 2.88
CA GLU A 12 15.51 18.52 1.79
C GLU A 12 16.92 19.03 1.48
N MET A 13 17.91 18.13 1.54
CA MET A 13 19.27 18.43 1.09
C MET A 13 19.35 18.27 -0.43
N ALA A 14 19.89 19.28 -1.11
CA ALA A 14 20.16 19.19 -2.55
C ALA A 14 21.53 18.55 -2.80
N GLU A 15 21.54 17.33 -3.33
CA GLU A 15 22.72 16.78 -3.98
C GLU A 15 22.89 17.38 -5.39
N ARG A 16 24.11 17.37 -5.91
CA ARG A 16 24.47 17.99 -7.20
C ARG A 16 24.71 16.91 -8.24
N GLU A 17 24.05 17.03 -9.39
CA GLU A 17 24.47 16.34 -10.60
C GLU A 17 25.58 17.15 -11.31
N ALA A 18 26.43 16.45 -12.06
CA ALA A 18 27.44 17.03 -12.96
C ALA A 18 27.38 16.28 -14.31
N PRO A 19 27.61 16.96 -15.45
CA PRO A 19 27.27 16.42 -16.77
C PRO A 19 28.42 15.63 -17.42
N VAL A 20 28.06 14.79 -18.40
CA VAL A 20 28.94 14.28 -19.46
C VAL A 20 28.21 14.47 -20.80
N VAL A 21 28.95 14.74 -21.88
CA VAL A 21 28.44 15.26 -23.16
C VAL A 21 29.10 14.52 -24.32
N ALA A 22 28.31 14.21 -25.36
CA ALA A 22 28.74 13.87 -26.74
C ALA A 22 29.59 12.58 -26.97
N GLU A 23 29.75 12.07 -28.20
CA GLU A 23 29.06 12.43 -29.46
C GLU A 23 28.12 11.25 -29.90
N ASP A 24 28.07 10.62 -31.09
CA ASP A 24 28.78 10.68 -32.39
C ASP A 24 27.83 10.14 -33.49
N GLU A 25 28.07 10.41 -34.78
CA GLU A 25 27.20 10.01 -35.90
C GLU A 25 27.71 8.78 -36.69
N TRP A 26 26.81 8.06 -37.38
CA TRP A 26 27.14 7.51 -38.71
C TRP A 26 25.90 7.24 -39.56
N ASP A 27 25.82 7.92 -40.71
CA ASP A 27 24.80 7.71 -41.75
C ASP A 27 25.47 7.58 -43.13
N LYS A 28 24.96 6.71 -44.00
CA LYS A 28 25.39 6.56 -45.42
C LYS A 28 24.30 5.96 -46.30
N ALA A 29 23.89 6.71 -47.32
CA ALA A 29 22.99 6.26 -48.39
C ALA A 29 23.59 6.51 -49.79
N ALA A 30 23.43 5.53 -50.69
CA ALA A 30 23.75 5.54 -52.12
C ALA A 30 23.22 4.22 -52.74
N LEU A 31 22.71 4.10 -53.98
CA LEU A 31 22.37 5.01 -55.09
C LEU A 31 21.25 4.34 -55.95
N GLN A 32 20.74 4.99 -57.01
CA GLN A 32 19.68 4.47 -57.91
C GLN A 32 20.22 4.03 -59.33
N PRO A 33 19.49 4.11 -60.49
CA PRO A 33 18.95 2.92 -61.19
C PRO A 33 19.24 2.82 -62.72
N HIS A 34 18.88 1.70 -63.41
CA HIS A 34 18.15 1.63 -64.73
C HIS A 34 18.13 0.21 -65.41
N GLU A 35 16.93 -0.18 -65.90
CA GLU A 35 16.50 -0.76 -67.20
C GLU A 35 17.16 -1.92 -68.05
N GLN A 36 16.24 -2.59 -68.80
CA GLN A 36 16.27 -3.04 -70.23
C GLN A 36 16.47 -4.53 -70.70
N HIS A 37 15.33 -5.22 -70.90
CA HIS A 37 14.81 -5.85 -72.15
C HIS A 37 15.32 -7.18 -72.81
N HIS A 38 14.42 -7.77 -73.65
CA HIS A 38 14.50 -8.93 -74.61
C HIS A 38 14.27 -10.37 -74.06
N TYR A 39 13.62 -11.32 -74.77
CA TYR A 39 12.69 -11.30 -75.94
C TYR A 39 11.80 -12.60 -76.01
N VAL A 40 10.86 -12.65 -76.96
CA VAL A 40 9.61 -13.46 -77.14
C VAL A 40 9.77 -14.84 -77.83
N ASP A 41 8.84 -15.78 -77.54
CA ASP A 41 8.09 -16.68 -78.47
C ASP A 41 6.91 -17.30 -77.65
N GLU A 42 5.62 -17.40 -78.04
CA GLU A 42 4.90 -17.84 -79.27
C GLU A 42 4.77 -19.38 -79.43
N THR A 43 3.66 -19.99 -79.92
CA THR A 43 2.34 -19.47 -80.38
C THR A 43 1.16 -20.47 -80.19
N GLN A 44 -0.02 -19.92 -79.87
CA GLN A 44 -1.41 -20.22 -80.33
C GLN A 44 -1.99 -21.63 -80.72
N GLN A 45 -3.30 -21.78 -80.41
CA GLN A 45 -4.38 -22.42 -81.23
C GLN A 45 -4.42 -23.96 -81.43
N SER A 46 -5.55 -24.64 -81.75
CA SER A 46 -7.01 -24.31 -81.68
C SER A 46 -7.85 -25.61 -81.55
N TRP A 47 -9.19 -25.48 -81.50
CA TRP A 47 -10.19 -26.56 -81.34
C TRP A 47 -10.44 -27.36 -82.63
N LEU A 48 -10.84 -28.65 -82.53
CA LEU A 48 -12.17 -29.16 -82.97
C LEU A 48 -12.40 -30.67 -82.73
N LEU A 49 -13.64 -31.13 -82.97
CA LEU A 49 -14.26 -32.38 -82.49
C LEU A 49 -14.04 -33.61 -83.42
N GLY A 50 -14.05 -34.83 -82.87
CA GLY A 50 -14.20 -36.08 -83.65
C GLY A 50 -13.91 -37.42 -82.93
N PRO A 51 -14.90 -38.29 -82.65
CA PRO A 51 -14.72 -39.68 -82.18
C PRO A 51 -14.69 -40.70 -83.37
N PRO A 52 -14.56 -42.05 -83.21
CA PRO A 52 -14.58 -42.88 -81.98
C PRO A 52 -13.52 -44.00 -81.88
N GLU A 53 -13.49 -44.74 -80.76
CA GLU A 53 -13.42 -46.22 -80.64
C GLU A 53 -13.36 -46.61 -79.14
N THR A 54 -13.55 -47.89 -78.78
CA THR A 54 -13.56 -48.34 -77.37
C THR A 54 -12.72 -49.59 -77.12
N LYS A 55 -11.99 -49.68 -76.00
CA LYS A 55 -11.69 -50.95 -75.28
C LYS A 55 -11.10 -50.75 -73.87
N LYS A 56 -11.69 -51.49 -72.90
CA LYS A 56 -11.13 -52.11 -71.67
C LYS A 56 -10.24 -51.29 -70.71
N LYS A 57 -10.70 -51.13 -69.46
CA LYS A 57 -9.91 -50.66 -68.31
C LYS A 57 -8.98 -51.76 -67.78
N LYS A 58 -7.73 -51.42 -67.43
CA LYS A 58 -6.86 -52.28 -66.60
C LYS A 58 -7.16 -52.07 -65.11
N TYR A 59 -7.09 -53.15 -64.34
CA TYR A 59 -7.11 -53.15 -62.87
C TYR A 59 -5.70 -53.45 -62.35
N VAL A 60 -5.45 -53.19 -61.06
CA VAL A 60 -4.27 -53.65 -60.34
C VAL A 60 -4.77 -54.54 -59.20
N ASP A 61 -4.17 -55.71 -59.08
CA ASP A 61 -4.54 -56.68 -58.04
C ASP A 61 -3.54 -56.61 -56.88
N LEU A 62 -4.05 -56.73 -55.66
CA LEU A 62 -3.31 -56.64 -54.40
C LEU A 62 -3.76 -57.73 -53.42
N GLY A 63 -3.57 -58.99 -53.84
CA GLY A 63 -3.50 -60.19 -52.99
C GLY A 63 -4.82 -60.71 -52.42
N CYS A 64 -5.73 -59.83 -52.01
CA CYS A 64 -7.06 -60.17 -51.49
C CYS A 64 -8.17 -59.17 -51.89
N ILE A 65 -7.86 -57.97 -52.41
CA ILE A 65 -8.86 -56.96 -52.78
C ILE A 65 -8.49 -56.28 -54.11
N VAL A 66 -9.29 -56.51 -55.15
CA VAL A 66 -9.13 -55.86 -56.46
C VAL A 66 -9.64 -54.42 -56.40
N CYS A 67 -8.74 -53.47 -56.14
CA CYS A 67 -9.10 -52.05 -56.04
C CYS A 67 -8.85 -51.30 -57.36
N SER A 68 -9.71 -50.32 -57.67
CA SER A 68 -9.51 -49.44 -58.83
C SER A 68 -8.27 -48.56 -58.63
N GLN A 69 -7.41 -48.43 -59.64
CA GLN A 69 -6.27 -47.49 -59.61
C GLN A 69 -6.67 -46.06 -59.24
N LYS A 70 -7.91 -45.63 -59.57
CA LYS A 70 -8.44 -44.33 -59.14
C LYS A 70 -8.67 -44.29 -57.62
N ALA A 71 -9.29 -45.32 -57.05
CA ALA A 71 -9.58 -45.38 -55.62
C ALA A 71 -8.30 -45.40 -54.78
N PHE A 72 -7.30 -46.19 -55.17
CA PHE A 72 -5.98 -46.21 -54.50
C PHE A 72 -5.27 -44.85 -54.54
N LYS A 73 -5.31 -44.13 -55.69
CA LYS A 73 -4.76 -42.77 -55.78
C LYS A 73 -5.53 -41.78 -54.88
N TRP A 74 -6.85 -41.90 -54.78
CA TRP A 74 -7.66 -41.04 -53.90
C TRP A 74 -7.40 -41.27 -52.41
N THR A 75 -7.17 -42.52 -51.95
CA THR A 75 -6.77 -42.77 -50.55
C THR A 75 -5.35 -42.30 -50.23
N LEU A 76 -4.41 -42.42 -51.17
CA LEU A 76 -3.06 -41.88 -50.99
C LEU A 76 -3.07 -40.35 -50.90
N TRP A 77 -3.89 -39.69 -51.73
CA TRP A 77 -4.10 -38.23 -51.65
C TRP A 77 -4.81 -37.78 -50.36
N SER A 78 -5.83 -38.49 -49.88
CA SER A 78 -6.52 -38.09 -48.65
C SER A 78 -5.62 -38.21 -47.41
N ILE A 79 -4.75 -39.23 -47.34
CA ILE A 79 -3.74 -39.36 -46.29
C ILE A 79 -2.70 -38.23 -46.37
N ALA A 80 -2.22 -37.89 -47.56
CA ALA A 80 -1.28 -36.78 -47.75
C ALA A 80 -1.89 -35.42 -47.34
N ILE A 81 -3.15 -35.17 -47.71
CA ILE A 81 -3.89 -33.96 -47.30
C ILE A 81 -4.08 -33.92 -45.78
N ALA A 82 -4.45 -35.03 -45.14
CA ALA A 82 -4.58 -35.10 -43.68
C ALA A 82 -3.26 -34.80 -42.95
N PHE A 83 -2.13 -35.26 -43.48
CA PHE A 83 -0.81 -34.94 -42.93
C PHE A 83 -0.49 -33.43 -43.05
N VAL A 84 -0.72 -32.83 -44.22
CA VAL A 84 -0.47 -31.40 -44.45
C VAL A 84 -1.39 -30.50 -43.63
N VAL A 85 -2.66 -30.88 -43.44
CA VAL A 85 -3.66 -30.07 -42.73
C VAL A 85 -3.60 -30.23 -41.20
N ILE A 86 -3.20 -31.39 -40.68
CA ILE A 86 -3.27 -31.69 -39.23
C ILE A 86 -1.88 -31.82 -38.59
N ALA A 87 -0.98 -32.60 -39.20
CA ALA A 87 0.33 -32.86 -38.61
C ALA A 87 1.30 -31.67 -38.80
N LEU A 88 1.33 -31.07 -39.98
CA LEU A 88 2.24 -29.95 -40.27
C LEU A 88 1.98 -28.73 -39.34
N PRO A 89 0.74 -28.26 -39.11
CA PRO A 89 0.50 -27.12 -38.22
C PRO A 89 0.75 -27.44 -36.74
N THR A 90 0.51 -28.67 -36.29
CA THR A 90 0.77 -29.06 -34.90
C THR A 90 2.26 -29.24 -34.61
N ILE A 91 3.08 -29.62 -35.60
CA ILE A 91 4.55 -29.60 -35.51
C ILE A 91 5.04 -28.15 -35.44
N ILE A 92 4.58 -27.28 -36.35
CA ILE A 92 4.96 -25.85 -36.37
C ILE A 92 4.59 -25.15 -35.05
N ALA A 93 3.38 -25.35 -34.53
CA ALA A 93 2.91 -24.78 -33.28
C ALA A 93 3.64 -25.30 -32.01
N LYS A 94 4.35 -26.44 -32.10
CA LYS A 94 5.18 -26.98 -31.02
C LYS A 94 6.67 -26.66 -31.16
N THR A 95 7.15 -26.33 -32.35
CA THR A 95 8.58 -26.07 -32.64
C THR A 95 8.94 -24.59 -32.68
N LEU A 96 7.98 -23.70 -32.92
CA LEU A 96 8.18 -22.25 -32.80
C LEU A 96 8.55 -21.86 -31.35
N PRO A 97 9.71 -21.20 -31.12
CA PRO A 97 10.10 -20.78 -29.78
C PRO A 97 9.16 -19.68 -29.28
N LYS A 98 8.40 -19.98 -28.22
CA LYS A 98 7.56 -18.97 -27.56
C LYS A 98 8.44 -17.90 -26.94
N HIS A 99 8.45 -16.70 -27.53
CA HIS A 99 9.02 -15.52 -26.88
C HIS A 99 8.38 -15.36 -25.49
N LYS A 100 9.19 -15.48 -24.44
CA LYS A 100 8.76 -15.06 -23.10
C LYS A 100 8.52 -13.55 -23.18
N SER A 101 7.30 -13.12 -22.88
CA SER A 101 7.01 -11.71 -22.67
C SER A 101 7.98 -11.16 -21.62
N LYS A 102 8.55 -9.98 -21.88
CA LYS A 102 9.23 -9.23 -20.82
C LYS A 102 8.18 -8.97 -19.71
N PRO A 103 8.55 -9.05 -18.43
CA PRO A 103 7.64 -8.59 -17.38
C PRO A 103 7.29 -7.11 -17.64
N PRO A 104 6.05 -6.68 -17.30
CA PRO A 104 5.69 -5.27 -17.42
C PRO A 104 6.64 -4.42 -16.57
N SER A 105 6.83 -3.16 -16.97
CA SER A 105 7.50 -2.17 -16.11
C SER A 105 6.82 -2.13 -14.75
N PRO A 106 7.57 -2.13 -13.62
CA PRO A 106 6.98 -2.07 -12.30
C PRO A 106 6.09 -0.83 -12.20
N ASP A 107 4.86 -1.03 -11.73
CA ASP A 107 3.90 0.06 -11.60
C ASP A 107 4.31 1.03 -10.48
N ASN A 108 3.66 2.19 -10.43
CA ASN A 108 3.97 3.21 -9.41
C ASN A 108 3.76 2.68 -7.98
N HIS A 109 2.89 1.70 -7.77
CA HIS A 109 2.70 1.04 -6.49
C HIS A 109 3.86 0.11 -6.13
N THR A 110 4.38 -0.70 -7.07
CA THR A 110 5.60 -1.50 -6.89
C THR A 110 6.82 -0.62 -6.63
N LEU A 111 6.96 0.51 -7.35
CA LEU A 111 8.04 1.46 -7.13
C LEU A 111 7.92 2.18 -5.76
N ALA A 112 6.71 2.56 -5.34
CA ALA A 112 6.45 3.14 -4.03
C ALA A 112 6.71 2.12 -2.90
N LEU A 113 6.27 0.88 -3.06
CA LEU A 113 6.54 -0.23 -2.14
C LEU A 113 8.05 -0.50 -2.03
N HIS A 114 8.78 -0.54 -3.15
CA HIS A 114 10.23 -0.69 -3.14
C HIS A 114 10.92 0.48 -2.40
N LYS A 115 10.49 1.72 -2.62
CA LYS A 115 10.99 2.89 -1.87
C LYS A 115 10.65 2.83 -0.38
N ALA A 116 9.47 2.34 -0.01
CA ALA A 116 9.09 2.11 1.39
C ALA A 116 9.91 0.98 2.05
N LEU A 117 10.25 -0.08 1.31
CA LEU A 117 11.13 -1.15 1.77
C LEU A 117 12.60 -0.68 1.90
N LEU A 118 13.06 0.22 1.02
CA LEU A 118 14.36 0.89 1.15
C LEU A 118 14.44 1.81 2.38
N PHE A 119 13.33 2.49 2.72
CA PHE A 119 13.19 3.21 3.99
C PHE A 119 13.22 2.25 5.19
N PHE A 120 12.60 1.06 5.06
CA PHE A 120 12.60 0.01 6.07
C PHE A 120 13.81 -0.93 6.02
N ASN A 121 15.00 -0.43 5.66
CA ASN A 121 16.23 -1.22 5.72
C ASN A 121 16.57 -1.57 7.18
N ALA A 122 16.39 -2.83 7.56
CA ALA A 122 16.55 -3.31 8.93
C ALA A 122 17.92 -2.95 9.54
N GLN A 123 19.04 -3.11 8.82
CA GLN A 123 20.38 -2.82 9.32
C GLN A 123 20.57 -1.33 9.69
N LYS A 124 19.95 -0.42 8.91
CA LYS A 124 19.93 1.02 9.23
C LYS A 124 19.04 1.29 10.46
N SER A 125 17.89 0.62 10.54
CA SER A 125 16.96 0.72 11.68
C SER A 125 17.57 0.20 12.99
N GLU A 126 18.31 -0.91 12.97
CA GLU A 126 19.04 -1.45 14.13
C GLU A 126 20.09 -0.45 14.63
N THR A 127 20.87 0.12 13.71
CA THR A 127 21.90 1.13 14.02
C THR A 127 21.28 2.38 14.63
N LEU A 128 20.19 2.89 14.06
CA LEU A 128 19.45 4.04 14.56
C LEU A 128 18.83 3.77 15.94
N PHE A 129 18.28 2.57 16.14
CA PHE A 129 17.68 2.16 17.41
C PHE A 129 18.74 2.00 18.52
N ALA A 130 19.90 1.43 18.20
CA ALA A 130 21.04 1.37 19.11
C ALA A 130 21.49 2.78 19.54
N PHE A 131 21.63 3.71 18.59
CA PHE A 131 21.93 5.12 18.88
C PHE A 131 20.85 5.77 19.76
N ALA A 132 19.56 5.59 19.45
CA ALA A 132 18.46 6.15 20.23
C ALA A 132 18.37 5.56 21.64
N ARG A 133 18.89 4.34 21.85
CA ARG A 133 18.93 3.64 23.14
C ARG A 133 20.23 3.85 23.93
N ASP A 134 21.28 4.47 23.37
CA ASP A 134 22.55 4.75 24.05
C ASP A 134 22.29 5.52 25.37
N PRO A 135 22.60 4.94 26.55
CA PRO A 135 22.32 5.57 27.85
C PRO A 135 23.01 6.93 28.03
N GLY A 136 24.15 7.17 27.38
CA GLY A 136 24.85 8.45 27.42
C GLY A 136 24.23 9.53 26.54
N ARG A 137 23.24 9.20 25.70
CA ARG A 137 22.62 10.12 24.72
C ARG A 137 21.10 10.30 24.88
N ARG A 138 20.43 9.60 25.81
CA ARG A 138 18.96 9.60 25.95
C ARG A 138 18.38 10.96 26.34
N ARG A 139 17.98 11.74 25.34
CA ARG A 139 17.20 12.98 25.50
C ARG A 139 16.10 13.07 24.44
N ARG A 140 15.04 13.82 24.75
CA ARG A 140 14.02 14.22 23.77
C ARG A 140 14.69 15.08 22.69
N TYR A 141 14.43 14.80 21.42
CA TYR A 141 15.15 15.42 20.30
C TYR A 141 14.84 16.92 20.12
N SER A 142 13.66 17.35 20.55
CA SER A 142 13.18 18.74 20.49
C SER A 142 13.77 19.65 21.56
N VAL A 143 14.11 19.12 22.74
CA VAL A 143 14.40 19.91 23.95
C VAL A 143 15.60 20.83 23.76
N GLY A 144 15.36 22.13 23.93
CA GLY A 144 16.37 23.17 23.78
C GLY A 144 16.68 23.52 22.32
N ASN A 145 15.97 22.95 21.36
CA ASN A 145 16.10 23.30 19.95
C ASN A 145 14.96 24.24 19.52
N SER A 146 15.24 25.53 19.52
CA SER A 146 14.29 26.60 19.14
C SER A 146 13.68 26.48 17.73
N PHE A 147 14.24 25.65 16.84
CA PHE A 147 13.71 25.40 15.50
C PHE A 147 12.81 24.15 15.40
N ILE A 148 12.78 23.30 16.45
CA ILE A 148 11.98 22.06 16.49
C ILE A 148 10.90 22.15 17.55
N GLU A 149 11.26 22.61 18.76
CA GLU A 149 10.38 22.65 19.92
C GLU A 149 9.05 23.41 19.72
N PRO A 150 8.96 24.48 18.90
CA PRO A 150 7.69 25.14 18.61
C PRO A 150 6.74 24.40 17.63
N TYR A 151 7.19 23.31 16.99
CA TYR A 151 6.45 22.63 15.91
C TYR A 151 6.19 21.15 16.21
N TYR A 152 7.25 20.43 16.59
CA TYR A 152 7.23 18.99 16.86
C TYR A 152 7.94 18.70 18.19
N ASN A 153 7.37 19.21 19.30
CA ASN A 153 7.90 18.93 20.62
C ASN A 153 7.60 17.48 21.03
N SER A 154 8.63 16.65 21.20
CA SER A 154 8.44 15.28 21.69
C SER A 154 7.90 15.31 23.12
N SER A 155 6.86 14.54 23.43
CA SER A 155 6.43 14.33 24.82
C SER A 155 7.28 13.27 25.52
N GLY A 156 7.75 12.28 24.77
CA GLY A 156 8.55 11.15 25.26
C GLY A 156 9.56 10.62 24.26
N TYR A 157 10.08 9.43 24.58
CA TYR A 157 10.86 8.55 23.69
C TYR A 157 10.73 7.06 24.08
N TYR A 158 9.93 6.72 25.09
CA TYR A 158 9.82 5.34 25.60
C TYR A 158 8.82 4.50 24.80
N ASP A 159 7.82 5.14 24.21
CA ASP A 159 6.90 4.53 23.25
C ASP A 159 7.52 4.42 21.85
N GLU A 160 8.43 5.31 21.44
CA GLU A 160 9.36 5.05 20.33
C GLU A 160 10.18 3.78 20.56
N TYR A 161 10.70 3.58 21.78
CA TYR A 161 11.46 2.37 22.10
C TYR A 161 10.58 1.12 22.01
N MET A 162 9.33 1.20 22.48
CA MET A 162 8.34 0.11 22.43
C MET A 162 7.94 -0.22 20.98
N TRP A 163 7.65 0.80 20.18
CA TRP A 163 7.29 0.72 18.77
C TRP A 163 8.44 0.18 17.91
N GLY A 164 9.63 0.79 18.04
CA GLY A 164 10.83 0.39 17.31
C GLY A 164 11.28 -1.03 17.65
N ALA A 165 11.18 -1.45 18.92
CA ALA A 165 11.47 -2.82 19.33
C ALA A 165 10.48 -3.83 18.74
N ALA A 166 9.17 -3.55 18.76
CA ALA A 166 8.18 -4.41 18.14
C ALA A 166 8.41 -4.57 16.62
N TRP A 167 8.75 -3.48 15.93
CA TRP A 167 9.06 -3.51 14.50
C TRP A 167 10.37 -4.21 14.16
N LEU A 168 11.45 -3.97 14.93
CA LEU A 168 12.72 -4.67 14.73
C LEU A 168 12.60 -6.17 15.01
N TYR A 169 11.79 -6.58 15.99
CA TYR A 169 11.46 -7.99 16.17
C TYR A 169 10.82 -8.60 14.91
N TYR A 170 9.79 -7.95 14.34
CA TYR A 170 9.14 -8.44 13.11
C TYR A 170 10.04 -8.41 11.87
N ALA A 171 11.06 -7.55 11.82
CA ALA A 171 11.99 -7.44 10.71
C ALA A 171 13.20 -8.39 10.79
N THR A 172 13.53 -8.92 11.97
CA THR A 172 14.79 -9.66 12.23
C THR A 172 14.60 -11.00 12.92
N GLY A 173 13.45 -11.23 13.56
CA GLY A 173 13.24 -12.37 14.45
C GLY A 173 14.04 -12.32 15.76
N ASN A 174 14.81 -11.27 16.02
CA ASN A 174 15.73 -11.24 17.16
C ASN A 174 14.98 -11.00 18.49
N ASN A 175 14.97 -12.03 19.34
CA ASN A 175 14.30 -12.03 20.63
C ASN A 175 14.79 -10.96 21.62
N THR A 176 15.96 -10.34 21.43
CA THR A 176 16.37 -9.19 22.27
C THR A 176 15.44 -7.99 22.11
N TYR A 177 14.84 -7.80 20.93
CA TYR A 177 13.90 -6.71 20.69
C TYR A 177 12.55 -6.96 21.36
N ILE A 178 11.97 -8.16 21.25
CA ILE A 178 10.71 -8.44 21.93
C ILE A 178 10.86 -8.45 23.44
N SER A 179 11.98 -8.97 23.97
CA SER A 179 12.36 -8.89 25.39
C SER A 179 12.48 -7.44 25.90
N LEU A 180 12.88 -6.49 25.04
CA LEU A 180 12.90 -5.08 25.37
C LEU A 180 11.49 -4.47 25.32
N ALA A 181 10.68 -4.80 24.30
CA ALA A 181 9.31 -4.30 24.16
C ALA A 181 8.38 -4.77 25.30
N THR A 182 8.63 -5.96 25.85
CA THR A 182 7.93 -6.51 27.02
C THR A 182 8.65 -6.25 28.35
N ASN A 183 9.76 -5.50 28.37
CA ASN A 183 10.44 -5.19 29.63
C ASN A 183 9.56 -4.23 30.45
N PRO A 184 9.18 -4.52 31.71
CA PRO A 184 8.28 -3.68 32.51
C PRO A 184 8.73 -2.22 32.71
N GLY A 185 10.04 -1.94 32.55
CA GLY A 185 10.58 -0.58 32.56
C GLY A 185 10.14 0.27 31.37
N ILE A 186 9.82 -0.31 30.21
CA ILE A 186 9.36 0.43 29.03
C ILE A 186 7.95 1.02 29.23
N PRO A 187 6.88 0.22 29.47
CA PRO A 187 5.52 0.75 29.62
C PRO A 187 5.34 1.57 30.90
N LYS A 188 6.15 1.32 31.95
CA LYS A 188 6.19 2.15 33.16
C LYS A 188 6.67 3.57 32.84
N ASN A 189 7.74 3.72 32.06
CA ASN A 189 8.31 5.04 31.75
C ASN A 189 7.55 5.78 30.63
N SER A 190 6.93 5.07 29.67
CA SER A 190 5.99 5.68 28.72
C SER A 190 4.60 5.95 29.30
N LYS A 191 4.31 5.46 30.52
CA LYS A 191 3.02 5.57 31.23
C LYS A 191 1.85 4.80 30.61
N ALA A 192 2.10 3.79 29.78
CA ALA A 192 1.10 3.05 28.99
C ALA A 192 -0.15 2.56 29.77
N PHE A 193 -0.02 2.29 31.07
CA PHE A 193 -1.11 1.82 31.95
C PHE A 193 -1.81 2.91 32.77
N TYR A 194 -1.47 4.20 32.59
CA TYR A 194 -2.06 5.31 33.34
C TYR A 194 -3.43 5.74 32.78
N MET A 195 -3.96 5.03 31.77
CA MET A 195 -5.31 5.13 31.18
C MET A 195 -5.75 6.49 30.61
N PHE A 196 -4.90 7.54 30.67
CA PHE A 196 -5.15 8.88 30.15
C PHE A 196 -5.61 8.87 28.68
N LEU A 197 -6.66 9.65 28.37
CA LEU A 197 -7.28 9.71 27.03
C LEU A 197 -6.25 9.99 25.91
N GLY A 198 -5.35 10.96 26.11
CA GLY A 198 -4.32 11.31 25.13
C GLY A 198 -3.37 10.16 24.77
N GLN A 199 -3.15 9.19 25.67
CA GLN A 199 -2.32 8.02 25.38
C GLN A 199 -3.04 6.93 24.58
N ARG A 200 -4.36 7.00 24.46
CA ARG A 200 -5.17 6.12 23.59
C ARG A 200 -5.12 6.55 22.12
N VAL A 201 -4.76 7.81 21.85
CA VAL A 201 -4.78 8.39 20.50
C VAL A 201 -3.42 8.24 19.83
N LEU A 202 -3.35 7.53 18.70
CA LEU A 202 -2.14 7.43 17.88
C LEU A 202 -1.84 8.77 17.20
N SER A 203 -0.60 9.23 17.30
CA SER A 203 -0.12 10.44 16.64
C SER A 203 1.32 10.29 16.15
N TRP A 204 1.86 11.36 15.54
CA TRP A 204 3.29 11.44 15.25
C TRP A 204 4.15 11.46 16.53
N ASP A 205 3.57 11.84 17.68
CA ASP A 205 4.25 11.96 18.98
C ASP A 205 4.00 10.74 19.89
N ASN A 206 2.77 10.23 19.97
CA ASN A 206 2.42 9.05 20.79
C ASN A 206 2.26 7.79 19.94
N LYS A 207 3.12 6.79 20.13
CA LYS A 207 3.05 5.48 19.45
C LYS A 207 2.25 4.42 20.23
N LEU A 208 1.96 4.66 21.52
CA LEU A 208 1.49 3.64 22.46
C LEU A 208 0.34 2.74 21.99
N PRO A 209 -0.80 3.25 21.47
CA PRO A 209 -1.94 2.39 21.15
C PRO A 209 -1.63 1.49 19.95
N ALA A 210 -0.78 1.94 19.03
CA ALA A 210 -0.29 1.13 17.90
C ALA A 210 0.79 0.13 18.34
N ALA A 211 1.69 0.51 19.24
CA ALA A 211 2.70 -0.39 19.81
C ALA A 211 2.07 -1.51 20.63
N MET A 212 1.07 -1.20 21.47
CA MET A 212 0.29 -2.21 22.21
C MET A 212 -0.52 -3.09 21.26
N LEU A 213 -1.09 -2.55 20.18
CA LEU A 213 -1.74 -3.35 19.15
C LEU A 213 -0.76 -4.31 18.43
N LEU A 214 0.48 -3.87 18.13
CA LEU A 214 1.51 -4.74 17.55
C LEU A 214 2.00 -5.84 18.50
N LEU A 215 2.08 -5.58 19.81
CA LEU A 215 2.41 -6.61 20.79
C LEU A 215 1.21 -7.53 21.07
N THR A 216 -0.01 -7.01 20.91
CA THR A 216 -1.25 -7.80 20.90
C THR A 216 -1.31 -8.75 19.70
N ARG A 217 -0.84 -8.33 18.51
CA ARG A 217 -0.62 -9.21 17.35
C ARG A 217 0.32 -10.37 17.70
N TYR A 218 1.45 -10.07 18.35
CA TYR A 218 2.44 -11.08 18.74
C TYR A 218 1.83 -12.14 19.66
N ARG A 219 1.08 -11.70 20.69
CA ARG A 219 0.34 -12.60 21.59
C ARG A 219 -0.68 -13.47 20.86
N ILE A 220 -1.56 -12.85 20.08
CA ILE A 220 -2.72 -13.51 19.44
C ILE A 220 -2.29 -14.58 18.44
N PHE A 221 -1.25 -14.33 17.65
CA PHE A 221 -0.87 -15.24 16.56
C PHE A 221 0.30 -16.17 16.87
N LEU A 222 1.31 -15.73 17.63
CA LEU A 222 2.50 -16.54 17.91
C LEU A 222 2.49 -17.19 19.31
N ASN A 223 1.57 -16.77 20.20
CA ASN A 223 1.33 -17.32 21.54
C ASN A 223 2.62 -17.77 22.27
N PRO A 224 3.51 -16.82 22.60
CA PRO A 224 4.89 -17.12 23.01
C PRO A 224 5.03 -17.66 24.43
N GLY A 225 3.98 -17.54 25.26
CA GLY A 225 4.02 -17.94 26.67
C GLY A 225 5.02 -17.14 27.52
N TYR A 226 5.56 -17.80 28.54
CA TYR A 226 6.56 -17.25 29.45
C TYR A 226 7.90 -17.00 28.73
N PRO A 227 8.63 -15.90 28.99
CA PRO A 227 8.40 -14.85 30.01
C PRO A 227 7.55 -13.66 29.53
N TYR A 228 6.97 -13.72 28.34
CA TYR A 228 6.35 -12.55 27.69
C TYR A 228 4.88 -12.35 28.07
N GLU A 229 4.14 -13.45 28.32
CA GLU A 229 2.68 -13.48 28.40
C GLU A 229 2.08 -12.49 29.40
N ASP A 230 2.63 -12.35 30.62
CA ASP A 230 2.12 -11.40 31.63
C ASP A 230 2.02 -9.97 31.05
N MET A 231 3.08 -9.53 30.38
CA MET A 231 3.18 -8.19 29.83
C MET A 231 2.32 -8.03 28.56
N LEU A 232 2.29 -9.07 27.72
CA LEU A 232 1.47 -9.10 26.51
C LEU A 232 -0.03 -9.13 26.81
N SER A 233 -0.43 -9.81 27.88
CA SER A 233 -1.81 -9.85 28.38
C SER A 233 -2.27 -8.45 28.83
N MET A 234 -1.40 -7.71 29.54
CA MET A 234 -1.67 -6.30 29.87
C MET A 234 -1.83 -5.43 28.61
N TYR A 235 -0.99 -5.58 27.59
CA TYR A 235 -1.12 -4.84 26.33
C TYR A 235 -2.40 -5.21 25.54
N HIS A 236 -2.79 -6.50 25.56
CA HIS A 236 -4.03 -6.97 24.96
C HIS A 236 -5.26 -6.34 25.65
N ASN A 237 -5.26 -6.31 27.00
CA ASN A 237 -6.34 -5.71 27.78
C ASN A 237 -6.45 -4.20 27.57
N VAL A 238 -5.34 -3.45 27.51
CA VAL A 238 -5.39 -2.01 27.16
C VAL A 238 -5.80 -1.81 25.70
N THR A 239 -5.42 -2.70 24.78
CA THR A 239 -5.88 -2.64 23.39
C THR A 239 -7.40 -2.78 23.31
N ILE A 240 -8.00 -3.73 24.01
CA ILE A 240 -9.47 -3.84 24.15
C ILE A 240 -10.07 -2.54 24.71
N LEU A 241 -9.57 -2.05 25.85
CA LEU A 241 -10.07 -0.82 26.48
C LEU A 241 -9.97 0.42 25.59
N ASN A 242 -8.96 0.49 24.71
CA ASN A 242 -8.83 1.55 23.72
C ASN A 242 -9.93 1.45 22.65
N MET A 243 -10.18 0.26 22.09
CA MET A 243 -11.25 0.06 21.11
C MET A 243 -12.64 0.33 21.69
N CYS A 244 -12.90 -0.12 22.92
CA CYS A 244 -14.13 0.20 23.65
C CYS A 244 -14.29 1.72 23.81
N SER A 245 -13.23 2.45 24.17
CA SER A 245 -13.32 3.91 24.29
C SER A 245 -13.59 4.65 22.97
N TYR A 246 -13.33 4.03 21.81
CA TYR A 246 -13.68 4.63 20.52
C TYR A 246 -15.16 4.51 20.16
N LEU A 247 -15.97 3.76 20.90
CA LEU A 247 -17.38 3.55 20.57
C LEU A 247 -18.28 4.54 21.32
N HIS A 248 -19.25 5.12 20.60
CA HIS A 248 -20.14 6.17 21.11
C HIS A 248 -20.94 5.73 22.34
N GLU A 249 -21.30 4.45 22.45
CA GLU A 249 -22.11 3.92 23.55
C GLU A 249 -21.44 4.09 24.93
N PHE A 250 -20.10 4.03 25.01
CA PHE A 250 -19.36 4.16 26.27
C PHE A 250 -19.03 5.61 26.67
N ASN A 251 -19.32 6.61 25.81
CA ASN A 251 -19.13 8.05 26.08
C ASN A 251 -17.73 8.45 26.60
N VAL A 252 -16.66 7.72 26.21
CA VAL A 252 -15.28 7.99 26.68
C VAL A 252 -14.59 9.12 25.90
N PHE A 253 -14.92 9.26 24.62
CA PHE A 253 -14.62 10.43 23.79
C PHE A 253 -15.91 11.12 23.39
N ASN A 254 -15.85 12.44 23.19
CA ASN A 254 -16.97 13.21 22.64
C ASN A 254 -17.16 12.92 21.15
N TRP A 255 -18.29 13.34 20.59
CA TRP A 255 -18.65 13.16 19.19
C TRP A 255 -19.34 14.40 18.64
N THR A 256 -19.02 14.76 17.40
CA THR A 256 -19.73 15.82 16.67
C THR A 256 -21.14 15.37 16.28
N ARG A 257 -22.04 16.32 15.98
CA ARG A 257 -23.41 16.02 15.57
C ARG A 257 -23.49 15.30 14.23
N GLY A 258 -22.45 15.45 13.40
CA GLY A 258 -22.27 14.72 12.15
C GLY A 258 -21.67 13.32 12.29
N GLY A 259 -21.31 12.88 13.50
CA GLY A 259 -20.78 11.52 13.73
C GLY A 259 -19.27 11.36 13.54
N MET A 260 -18.48 12.42 13.79
CA MET A 260 -17.02 12.32 13.92
C MET A 260 -16.60 12.22 15.39
N ILE A 261 -15.67 11.32 15.70
CA ILE A 261 -15.11 11.17 17.06
C ILE A 261 -14.14 12.33 17.42
N GLU A 262 -14.33 12.96 18.57
CA GLU A 262 -13.50 14.07 19.06
C GLU A 262 -12.33 13.57 19.92
N LEU A 263 -11.21 13.27 19.27
CA LEU A 263 -9.98 12.74 19.90
C LEU A 263 -9.01 13.85 20.36
N GLN A 264 -9.40 15.12 20.29
CA GLN A 264 -8.50 16.25 20.48
C GLN A 264 -8.18 16.50 21.96
N TYR A 265 -6.93 16.22 22.36
CA TYR A 265 -6.45 16.48 23.71
C TYR A 265 -5.83 17.89 23.90
N GLN A 266 -5.39 18.54 22.82
CA GLN A 266 -4.79 19.89 22.85
C GLN A 266 -5.19 20.73 21.64
N GLN A 267 -5.33 22.03 21.84
CA GLN A 267 -5.73 23.04 20.84
C GLN A 267 -4.53 23.73 20.20
N PRO A 268 -4.64 24.28 18.98
CA PRO A 268 -5.70 24.07 17.99
C PRO A 268 -5.20 23.10 16.90
N GLN A 269 -5.83 21.91 16.75
CA GLN A 269 -5.23 20.85 15.92
C GLN A 269 -6.24 20.01 15.13
N GLN A 270 -6.14 20.13 13.80
CA GLN A 270 -6.38 19.12 12.74
C GLN A 270 -6.96 17.77 13.22
N PRO A 271 -8.28 17.63 13.46
CA PRO A 271 -8.85 16.41 14.03
C PRO A 271 -8.71 15.16 13.13
N LEU A 272 -8.76 15.31 11.80
CA LEU A 272 -8.91 14.15 10.91
C LEU A 272 -7.72 13.19 10.90
N GLN A 273 -6.50 13.67 11.23
CA GLN A 273 -5.34 12.81 11.49
C GLN A 273 -5.65 11.75 12.55
N TYR A 274 -6.23 12.18 13.67
CA TYR A 274 -6.52 11.31 14.81
C TYR A 274 -7.69 10.38 14.50
N VAL A 275 -8.71 10.89 13.82
CA VAL A 275 -9.89 10.12 13.36
C VAL A 275 -9.46 8.97 12.44
N ALA A 276 -8.69 9.25 11.39
CA ALA A 276 -8.17 8.22 10.48
C ALA A 276 -7.29 7.20 11.22
N ASN A 277 -6.41 7.67 12.11
CA ASN A 277 -5.57 6.78 12.93
C ASN A 277 -6.38 5.81 13.81
N THR A 278 -7.47 6.25 14.45
CA THR A 278 -8.31 5.34 15.26
C THR A 278 -9.15 4.40 14.40
N ALA A 279 -9.65 4.84 13.25
CA ALA A 279 -10.33 3.98 12.28
C ALA A 279 -9.42 2.84 11.81
N PHE A 280 -8.16 3.14 11.46
CA PHE A 280 -7.16 2.14 11.13
C PHE A 280 -6.92 1.14 12.27
N LEU A 281 -6.69 1.63 13.50
CA LEU A 281 -6.43 0.75 14.66
C LEU A 281 -7.62 -0.18 14.96
N ALA A 282 -8.84 0.32 14.87
CA ALA A 282 -10.06 -0.46 15.12
C ALA A 282 -10.28 -1.55 14.05
N SER A 283 -10.12 -1.22 12.77
CA SER A 283 -10.27 -2.18 11.66
C SER A 283 -9.16 -3.25 11.69
N LEU A 284 -7.90 -2.83 11.89
CA LEU A 284 -6.74 -3.72 12.00
C LEU A 284 -6.86 -4.71 13.17
N PHE A 285 -7.39 -4.27 14.32
CA PHE A 285 -7.63 -5.17 15.46
C PHE A 285 -8.78 -6.14 15.20
N ALA A 286 -9.87 -5.67 14.58
CA ALA A 286 -10.96 -6.55 14.16
C ALA A 286 -10.44 -7.64 13.20
N ASP A 287 -9.53 -7.32 12.28
CA ASP A 287 -8.92 -8.29 11.37
C ASP A 287 -8.00 -9.29 12.07
N TYR A 288 -7.30 -8.90 13.16
CA TYR A 288 -6.55 -9.87 13.98
C TYR A 288 -7.49 -10.91 14.57
N LEU A 289 -8.53 -10.45 15.27
CA LEU A 289 -9.50 -11.31 15.95
C LEU A 289 -10.21 -12.23 14.95
N ASN A 290 -10.60 -11.69 13.80
CA ASN A 290 -11.22 -12.42 12.69
C ASN A 290 -10.30 -13.53 12.14
N ALA A 291 -9.01 -13.26 11.93
CA ALA A 291 -8.05 -14.26 11.46
C ALA A 291 -7.79 -15.39 12.47
N THR A 292 -8.04 -15.14 13.76
CA THR A 292 -8.06 -16.16 14.83
C THR A 292 -9.44 -16.74 15.15
N GLY A 293 -10.50 -16.33 14.46
CA GLY A 293 -11.87 -16.84 14.69
C GLY A 293 -12.54 -16.31 15.96
N ILE A 294 -12.04 -15.22 16.55
CA ILE A 294 -12.63 -14.58 17.74
C ILE A 294 -13.74 -13.61 17.27
N PRO A 295 -15.02 -13.80 17.66
CA PRO A 295 -16.15 -13.08 17.06
C PRO A 295 -16.43 -11.68 17.61
N GLY A 296 -15.71 -11.24 18.65
CA GLY A 296 -15.94 -9.96 19.33
C GLY A 296 -15.02 -9.74 20.53
N ILE A 297 -15.27 -8.68 21.30
CA ILE A 297 -14.56 -8.32 22.54
C ILE A 297 -15.54 -7.98 23.66
N ASN A 298 -15.11 -8.10 24.92
CA ASN A 298 -15.88 -7.65 26.08
C ASN A 298 -15.42 -6.26 26.51
N CYS A 299 -16.34 -5.30 26.52
CA CYS A 299 -16.15 -3.93 26.98
C CYS A 299 -16.75 -3.76 28.38
N GLY A 300 -16.15 -4.42 29.36
CA GLY A 300 -16.75 -4.56 30.69
C GLY A 300 -17.83 -5.67 30.65
N PRO A 301 -19.09 -5.39 31.01
CA PRO A 301 -20.17 -6.37 30.91
C PRO A 301 -20.67 -6.57 29.46
N ASP A 302 -20.45 -5.60 28.58
CA ASP A 302 -21.04 -5.54 27.25
C ASP A 302 -20.21 -6.28 26.20
N TYR A 303 -20.84 -7.13 25.40
CA TYR A 303 -20.19 -7.88 24.31
C TYR A 303 -20.30 -7.12 22.98
N ILE A 304 -19.17 -6.74 22.41
CA ILE A 304 -19.06 -5.97 21.17
C ILE A 304 -18.56 -6.88 20.03
N PRO A 305 -19.42 -7.27 19.06
CA PRO A 305 -19.02 -8.08 17.91
C PRO A 305 -18.16 -7.29 16.90
N LEU A 306 -17.31 -7.99 16.14
CA LEU A 306 -16.33 -7.36 15.25
C LEU A 306 -16.92 -6.42 14.17
N ASN A 307 -18.18 -6.64 13.77
CA ASN A 307 -18.85 -5.77 12.81
C ASN A 307 -19.11 -4.37 13.38
N VAL A 308 -19.20 -4.18 14.71
CA VAL A 308 -19.29 -2.85 15.34
C VAL A 308 -17.96 -2.09 15.20
N LEU A 309 -16.82 -2.73 15.48
CA LEU A 309 -15.49 -2.12 15.29
C LEU A 309 -15.22 -1.76 13.82
N ARG A 310 -15.60 -2.62 12.88
CA ARG A 310 -15.51 -2.33 11.44
C ARG A 310 -16.48 -1.23 11.01
N SER A 311 -17.70 -1.19 11.54
CA SER A 311 -18.68 -0.13 11.24
C SER A 311 -18.23 1.23 11.80
N PHE A 312 -17.60 1.25 12.98
CA PHE A 312 -16.92 2.43 13.51
C PHE A 312 -15.86 2.92 12.51
N ALA A 313 -14.91 2.06 12.13
CA ALA A 313 -13.83 2.43 11.20
C ALA A 313 -14.38 2.96 9.86
N THR A 314 -15.32 2.25 9.25
CA THR A 314 -15.98 2.68 8.00
C THR A 314 -16.73 4.00 8.19
N SER A 315 -17.45 4.23 9.30
CA SER A 315 -18.18 5.48 9.53
C SER A 315 -17.25 6.71 9.60
N GLN A 316 -16.06 6.56 10.17
CA GLN A 316 -15.07 7.62 10.27
C GLN A 316 -14.40 7.91 8.92
N MET A 317 -14.16 6.87 8.11
CA MET A 317 -13.68 7.06 6.73
C MET A 317 -14.75 7.65 5.81
N ASP A 318 -16.00 7.19 5.92
CA ASP A 318 -17.16 7.77 5.26
C ASP A 318 -17.27 9.29 5.57
N TYR A 319 -17.13 9.68 6.84
CA TYR A 319 -17.17 11.08 7.27
C TYR A 319 -16.05 11.90 6.61
N ILE A 320 -14.82 11.38 6.58
CA ILE A 320 -13.67 12.01 5.89
C ILE A 320 -13.93 12.17 4.38
N LEU A 321 -14.56 11.16 3.76
CA LEU A 321 -14.73 11.10 2.31
C LEU A 321 -15.96 11.87 1.78
N GLY A 322 -16.97 12.14 2.61
CA GLY A 322 -18.08 13.02 2.24
C GLY A 322 -19.40 12.88 3.03
N LYS A 323 -19.54 11.86 3.88
CA LYS A 323 -20.75 11.56 4.65
C LYS A 323 -20.81 12.36 5.96
N ASN A 324 -20.71 13.68 5.82
CA ASN A 324 -20.70 14.65 6.91
C ASN A 324 -21.74 15.76 6.65
N PRO A 325 -22.06 16.62 7.65
CA PRO A 325 -23.06 17.69 7.49
C PRO A 325 -22.75 18.70 6.38
N MET A 326 -21.47 18.92 6.04
CA MET A 326 -21.03 19.78 4.93
C MET A 326 -21.20 19.12 3.55
N LYS A 327 -21.44 17.81 3.49
CA LYS A 327 -21.58 17.00 2.26
C LYS A 327 -20.39 17.14 1.28
N MET A 328 -19.20 17.36 1.82
CA MET A 328 -17.95 17.54 1.07
C MET A 328 -16.89 16.55 1.55
N SER A 329 -16.01 16.10 0.65
CA SER A 329 -14.81 15.38 1.07
C SER A 329 -13.84 16.33 1.77
N TYR A 330 -13.11 15.84 2.75
CA TYR A 330 -11.92 16.50 3.30
C TYR A 330 -10.61 16.03 2.65
N VAL A 331 -10.70 15.20 1.61
CA VAL A 331 -9.58 14.78 0.76
C VAL A 331 -9.62 15.58 -0.55
N VAL A 332 -8.55 16.32 -0.81
CA VAL A 332 -8.43 17.19 -1.99
C VAL A 332 -8.49 16.35 -3.27
N GLY A 333 -9.34 16.74 -4.23
CA GLY A 333 -9.52 16.03 -5.50
C GLY A 333 -10.43 14.79 -5.43
N TYR A 334 -11.02 14.48 -4.27
CA TYR A 334 -11.99 13.38 -4.12
C TYR A 334 -13.42 13.91 -4.02
N GLY A 335 -14.38 13.20 -4.63
CA GLY A 335 -15.78 13.58 -4.63
C GLY A 335 -16.10 14.83 -5.47
N SER A 336 -17.36 15.28 -5.41
CA SER A 336 -17.84 16.46 -6.16
C SER A 336 -17.56 17.79 -5.46
N GLN A 337 -17.36 17.79 -4.14
CA GLN A 337 -17.01 18.97 -3.34
C GLN A 337 -15.83 18.62 -2.43
N PHE A 338 -14.79 19.45 -2.44
CA PHE A 338 -13.55 19.29 -1.66
C PHE A 338 -12.81 20.63 -1.50
N PRO A 339 -11.88 20.78 -0.53
CA PRO A 339 -11.17 22.03 -0.26
C PRO A 339 -10.37 22.55 -1.47
N ARG A 340 -10.50 23.83 -1.78
CA ARG A 340 -9.78 24.53 -2.84
C ARG A 340 -8.76 25.55 -2.33
N HIS A 341 -8.79 25.89 -1.05
CA HIS A 341 -7.92 26.90 -0.43
C HIS A 341 -6.96 26.25 0.59
N VAL A 342 -6.39 25.09 0.21
CA VAL A 342 -5.45 24.30 1.02
C VAL A 342 -4.21 25.11 1.39
N HIS A 343 -3.80 25.08 2.67
CA HIS A 343 -2.65 25.77 3.26
C HIS A 343 -1.32 25.12 2.83
N HIS A 344 -1.04 25.09 1.52
CA HIS A 344 0.12 24.41 0.95
C HIS A 344 0.76 25.23 -0.19
N ARG A 345 2.06 25.56 -0.04
CA ARG A 345 2.79 26.43 -0.99
C ARG A 345 2.79 25.90 -2.42
N GLY A 346 3.10 24.62 -2.61
CA GLY A 346 3.10 23.98 -3.93
C GLY A 346 1.70 23.87 -4.57
N ALA A 347 0.63 24.10 -3.80
CA ALA A 347 -0.73 24.16 -4.32
C ALA A 347 -1.17 25.61 -4.64
N SER A 348 -0.78 26.59 -3.80
CA SER A 348 -1.22 27.97 -3.93
C SER A 348 -0.40 28.84 -4.90
N ILE A 349 0.87 28.49 -5.15
CA ILE A 349 1.75 29.20 -6.08
C ILE A 349 1.56 28.63 -7.51
N PRO A 350 1.23 29.45 -8.53
CA PRO A 350 1.09 28.97 -9.90
C PRO A 350 2.39 28.38 -10.46
N HIS A 351 2.29 27.32 -11.24
CA HIS A 351 3.42 26.73 -11.97
C HIS A 351 3.74 27.51 -13.26
N ASP A 352 4.15 28.78 -13.11
CA ASP A 352 4.44 29.71 -14.21
C ASP A 352 5.94 29.82 -14.58
N GLY A 353 6.76 28.88 -14.09
CA GLY A 353 8.21 28.83 -14.28
C GLY A 353 9.00 29.84 -13.44
N LYS A 354 8.35 30.74 -12.68
CA LYS A 354 9.04 31.78 -11.91
C LYS A 354 9.35 31.32 -10.49
N LYS A 355 10.56 31.66 -10.00
CA LYS A 355 10.96 31.43 -8.61
C LYS A 355 10.44 32.56 -7.72
N TYR A 356 9.60 32.23 -6.74
CA TYR A 356 9.05 33.17 -5.77
C TYR A 356 9.76 33.05 -4.41
N SER A 357 10.11 34.16 -3.78
CA SER A 357 10.65 34.17 -2.42
C SER A 357 9.57 33.85 -1.38
N CYS A 358 9.96 33.39 -0.18
CA CYS A 358 9.01 33.06 0.90
C CYS A 358 8.05 34.22 1.22
N THR A 359 8.55 35.46 1.28
CA THR A 359 7.75 36.67 1.49
C THR A 359 6.90 37.01 0.26
N GLY A 360 7.46 36.88 -0.95
CA GLY A 360 6.71 37.05 -2.20
C GLY A 360 5.59 36.02 -2.37
N GLY A 361 5.70 34.86 -1.72
CA GLY A 361 4.67 33.84 -1.63
C GLY A 361 3.46 34.21 -0.78
N TYR A 362 3.52 35.24 0.09
CA TYR A 362 2.38 35.64 0.90
C TYR A 362 1.21 36.19 0.05
N LYS A 363 1.46 36.78 -1.12
CA LYS A 363 0.36 37.14 -2.06
C LYS A 363 -0.46 35.91 -2.51
N TRP A 364 0.19 34.75 -2.61
CA TRP A 364 -0.44 33.46 -2.93
C TRP A 364 -1.03 32.77 -1.70
N ARG A 365 -0.66 33.18 -0.48
CA ARG A 365 -1.37 32.81 0.75
C ARG A 365 -2.71 33.56 0.83
N ASP A 366 -2.64 34.88 0.70
CA ASP A 366 -3.69 35.82 1.09
C ASP A 366 -4.71 36.13 -0.02
N THR A 367 -4.49 35.62 -1.25
CA THR A 367 -5.47 35.73 -2.34
C THR A 367 -6.77 34.96 -2.04
N PRO A 368 -7.96 35.53 -2.33
CA PRO A 368 -9.24 34.84 -2.21
C PRO A 368 -9.49 33.83 -3.35
N ASN A 369 -8.60 33.77 -4.36
CA ASN A 369 -8.73 32.81 -5.45
C ASN A 369 -8.41 31.37 -4.95
N PRO A 370 -8.99 30.32 -5.56
CA PRO A 370 -8.63 28.94 -5.27
C PRO A 370 -7.16 28.64 -5.64
N ASN A 371 -6.63 27.55 -5.09
CA ASN A 371 -5.30 27.06 -5.43
C ASN A 371 -5.20 26.72 -6.92
N PRO A 372 -4.22 27.26 -7.67
CA PRO A 372 -4.02 26.94 -9.09
C PRO A 372 -3.66 25.47 -9.32
N ASN A 373 -2.99 24.82 -8.35
CA ASN A 373 -2.60 23.41 -8.47
C ASN A 373 -3.36 22.58 -7.41
N ASN A 374 -4.17 21.60 -7.84
CA ASN A 374 -4.80 20.64 -6.93
C ASN A 374 -3.73 19.68 -6.37
N ILE A 375 -3.58 19.63 -5.05
CA ILE A 375 -2.77 18.61 -4.36
C ILE A 375 -3.63 17.35 -4.09
N THR A 376 -3.96 16.64 -5.17
CA THR A 376 -4.87 15.49 -5.16
C THR A 376 -4.42 14.40 -4.17
N GLY A 377 -5.37 13.89 -3.38
CA GLY A 377 -5.15 12.86 -2.35
C GLY A 377 -4.79 13.42 -0.97
N ALA A 378 -4.50 14.71 -0.83
CA ALA A 378 -4.17 15.29 0.47
C ALA A 378 -5.41 15.48 1.34
N MET A 379 -5.44 14.83 2.51
CA MET A 379 -6.36 15.14 3.60
C MET A 379 -5.96 16.45 4.27
N VAL A 380 -6.92 17.35 4.47
CA VAL A 380 -6.75 18.59 5.26
C VAL A 380 -7.04 18.35 6.75
N GLY A 381 -6.75 19.34 7.60
CA GLY A 381 -7.00 19.27 9.04
C GLY A 381 -8.44 18.92 9.43
N GLY A 382 -9.42 19.49 8.72
CA GLY A 382 -10.84 19.13 8.82
C GLY A 382 -11.72 20.16 9.55
N PRO A 383 -12.95 19.77 9.93
CA PRO A 383 -13.93 20.66 10.55
C PRO A 383 -13.67 20.89 12.05
N ASP A 384 -14.39 21.83 12.64
CA ASP A 384 -14.48 21.96 14.10
C ASP A 384 -15.60 21.08 14.70
N ARG A 385 -15.73 21.09 16.03
CA ARG A 385 -16.69 20.26 16.80
C ARG A 385 -18.17 20.46 16.44
N PHE A 386 -18.50 21.54 15.73
CA PHE A 386 -19.85 21.82 15.25
C PHE A 386 -20.04 21.38 13.78
N ASP A 387 -19.17 20.50 13.28
CA ASP A 387 -19.10 20.01 11.91
C ASP A 387 -18.89 21.11 10.86
N GLN A 388 -18.49 22.31 11.27
CA GLN A 388 -18.26 23.44 10.38
C GLN A 388 -16.86 23.37 9.77
N PHE A 389 -16.76 23.61 8.46
CA PHE A 389 -15.48 23.70 7.76
C PHE A 389 -15.28 25.07 7.12
N LYS A 390 -14.07 25.61 7.21
CA LYS A 390 -13.69 26.91 6.64
C LYS A 390 -12.54 26.74 5.66
N ASP A 391 -12.87 26.63 4.37
CA ASP A 391 -11.90 26.54 3.27
C ASP A 391 -11.20 27.89 3.06
N VAL A 392 -10.31 28.26 3.99
CA VAL A 392 -9.57 29.52 4.01
C VAL A 392 -8.09 29.22 4.19
N ARG A 393 -7.27 29.67 3.23
CA ARG A 393 -5.84 29.31 3.16
C ARG A 393 -4.97 29.86 4.29
N SER A 394 -5.37 30.95 4.94
CA SER A 394 -4.67 31.45 6.13
C SER A 394 -4.98 30.65 7.41
N ASN A 395 -6.02 29.81 7.39
CA ASN A 395 -6.56 29.12 8.56
C ASN A 395 -6.10 27.64 8.61
N TYR A 396 -4.80 27.45 8.88
CA TYR A 396 -4.11 26.16 8.89
C TYR A 396 -4.83 25.06 9.69
N ASN A 397 -5.46 25.41 10.82
CA ASN A 397 -6.25 24.49 11.65
C ASN A 397 -7.24 23.63 10.86
N TYR A 398 -7.87 24.20 9.82
CA TYR A 398 -8.83 23.52 8.95
C TYR A 398 -8.17 23.05 7.64
N THR A 399 -7.34 23.90 7.01
CA THR A 399 -6.89 23.72 5.61
C THR A 399 -5.47 23.20 5.42
N GLU A 400 -4.71 22.93 6.48
CA GLU A 400 -3.36 22.37 6.39
C GLU A 400 -3.37 20.84 6.23
N PRO A 401 -2.71 20.30 5.19
CA PRO A 401 -2.48 18.86 5.04
C PRO A 401 -1.12 18.47 5.65
N THR A 402 -1.06 17.35 6.38
CA THR A 402 0.17 16.86 7.00
C THR A 402 0.51 15.43 6.57
N LEU A 403 1.80 15.10 6.51
CA LEU A 403 2.27 13.75 6.21
C LEU A 403 1.75 12.74 7.24
N ALA A 404 1.68 13.12 8.52
CA ALA A 404 1.16 12.29 9.60
C ALA A 404 -0.35 12.02 9.46
N GLY A 405 -1.16 13.02 9.08
CA GLY A 405 -2.58 12.81 8.74
C GLY A 405 -2.76 11.89 7.53
N ASN A 406 -1.96 12.07 6.49
CA ASN A 406 -2.08 11.30 5.26
C ASN A 406 -1.56 9.85 5.40
N ALA A 407 -0.57 9.60 6.26
CA ALA A 407 -0.16 8.24 6.64
C ALA A 407 -1.32 7.49 7.33
N GLY A 408 -2.04 8.16 8.23
CA GLY A 408 -3.26 7.63 8.85
C GLY A 408 -4.36 7.35 7.81
N LEU A 409 -4.62 8.29 6.90
CA LEU A 409 -5.59 8.12 5.82
C LEU A 409 -5.29 6.88 4.95
N VAL A 410 -4.06 6.73 4.45
CA VAL A 410 -3.69 5.61 3.58
C VAL A 410 -3.82 4.26 4.31
N ALA A 411 -3.37 4.19 5.56
CA ALA A 411 -3.49 2.98 6.38
C ALA A 411 -4.95 2.62 6.66
N ALA A 412 -5.78 3.61 7.01
CA ALA A 412 -7.20 3.42 7.28
C ALA A 412 -7.96 2.97 6.03
N LEU A 413 -7.78 3.65 4.89
CA LEU A 413 -8.36 3.26 3.59
C LEU A 413 -8.01 1.81 3.27
N ALA A 414 -6.73 1.44 3.29
CA ALA A 414 -6.28 0.09 3.01
C ALA A 414 -6.93 -0.97 3.92
N SER A 415 -7.20 -0.63 5.20
CA SER A 415 -7.86 -1.53 6.16
C SER A 415 -9.39 -1.62 6.05
N VAL A 416 -10.06 -0.68 5.37
CA VAL A 416 -11.52 -0.74 5.13
C VAL A 416 -11.88 -1.19 3.70
N THR A 417 -10.93 -1.13 2.76
CA THR A 417 -11.14 -1.59 1.37
C THR A 417 -10.91 -3.09 1.22
N THR A 418 -11.96 -3.85 0.88
CA THR A 418 -11.91 -5.30 0.63
C THR A 418 -11.15 -5.70 -0.66
N THR A 419 -10.81 -4.73 -1.52
CA THR A 419 -10.13 -4.95 -2.81
C THR A 419 -8.68 -5.42 -2.68
N GLY A 420 -8.04 -5.25 -1.52
CA GLY A 420 -6.68 -5.75 -1.26
C GLY A 420 -6.61 -7.22 -0.83
N GLY A 421 -7.75 -7.87 -0.55
CA GLY A 421 -7.84 -9.19 0.06
C GLY A 421 -8.71 -9.19 1.32
N VAL A 422 -9.15 -10.38 1.75
CA VAL A 422 -10.05 -10.52 2.91
C VAL A 422 -9.26 -10.81 4.18
N GLY A 423 -8.89 -9.74 4.89
CA GLY A 423 -8.22 -9.83 6.19
C GLY A 423 -6.75 -10.27 6.13
N ILE A 424 -6.23 -10.76 7.26
CA ILE A 424 -4.80 -11.08 7.43
C ILE A 424 -4.52 -12.57 7.24
N ASP A 425 -3.60 -12.89 6.32
CA ASP A 425 -2.99 -14.21 6.25
C ASP A 425 -1.97 -14.41 7.38
N LYS A 426 -2.44 -15.03 8.46
CA LYS A 426 -1.63 -15.41 9.62
C LYS A 426 -0.48 -16.37 9.31
N ASN A 427 -0.51 -17.07 8.17
CA ASN A 427 0.50 -18.06 7.81
C ASN A 427 1.75 -17.40 7.19
N THR A 428 1.60 -16.29 6.47
CA THR A 428 2.72 -15.61 5.80
C THR A 428 3.18 -14.32 6.49
N ILE A 429 2.34 -13.67 7.32
CA ILE A 429 2.69 -12.41 8.00
C ILE A 429 3.89 -12.52 8.97
N PHE A 430 4.26 -13.73 9.39
CA PHE A 430 5.46 -14.00 10.21
C PHE A 430 6.55 -14.79 9.46
N SER A 431 6.50 -14.87 8.13
CA SER A 431 7.46 -15.65 7.32
C SER A 431 8.94 -15.22 7.45
N ALA A 432 9.19 -13.98 7.90
CA ALA A 432 10.54 -13.46 8.22
C ALA A 432 10.98 -13.70 9.68
N VAL A 433 10.10 -14.27 10.52
CA VAL A 433 10.35 -14.51 11.95
C VAL A 433 10.61 -16.01 12.16
N PRO A 434 11.73 -16.41 12.80
CA PRO A 434 11.99 -17.82 13.12
C PRO A 434 10.88 -18.44 13.99
N PRO A 435 10.58 -19.74 13.83
CA PRO A 435 9.66 -20.44 14.72
C PRO A 435 10.08 -20.32 16.18
N LEU A 436 9.16 -19.89 17.05
CA LEU A 436 9.41 -19.74 18.50
C LEU A 436 9.66 -21.07 19.21
N PHE A 437 9.09 -22.14 18.66
CA PHE A 437 9.20 -23.51 19.18
C PHE A 437 9.89 -24.38 18.13
N PRO A 438 10.69 -25.40 18.53
CA PRO A 438 11.18 -26.38 17.59
C PRO A 438 9.99 -27.08 16.89
N PRO A 439 10.15 -27.52 15.62
CA PRO A 439 9.10 -28.26 14.94
C PRO A 439 8.75 -29.52 15.75
N SER A 440 7.45 -29.80 15.87
CA SER A 440 6.96 -31.01 16.53
C SER A 440 7.67 -32.24 15.96
N PRO A 441 8.15 -33.18 16.80
CA PRO A 441 8.72 -34.41 16.29
C PRO A 441 7.68 -35.14 15.41
N PRO A 442 8.11 -35.89 14.37
CA PRO A 442 7.19 -36.66 13.57
C PRO A 442 6.38 -37.61 14.46
N PRO A 443 5.10 -37.89 14.12
CA PRO A 443 4.29 -38.78 14.92
C PRO A 443 4.99 -40.14 15.08
N PRO A 444 4.93 -40.77 16.27
CA PRO A 444 5.57 -42.05 16.50
C PRO A 444 5.08 -43.07 15.47
N ALA A 445 6.00 -43.93 15.01
CA ALA A 445 5.67 -44.96 14.01
C ALA A 445 4.44 -45.77 14.48
N PRO A 446 3.48 -46.09 13.59
CA PRO A 446 2.27 -46.81 13.96
C PRO A 446 2.60 -48.07 14.75
N TRP A 447 2.08 -48.17 15.97
CA TRP A 447 2.34 -49.29 16.86
C TRP A 447 1.92 -50.59 16.18
N LYS A 448 2.88 -51.52 16.05
CA LYS A 448 2.63 -52.86 15.56
C LYS A 448 2.49 -53.79 16.77
N PRO A 449 1.34 -54.48 16.94
CA PRO A 449 1.23 -55.59 17.88
C PRO A 449 2.16 -56.75 17.49
#